data_AF-A0A2H0P366-F1
#
_entry.id   AF-A0A2H0P366-F1
#
_cell.length_a   1.000
_cell.length_b   1.000
_cell.length_c   1.000
_cell.angle_alpha   90.00
_cell.angle_beta   90.00
_cell.angle_gamma   90.00
#
_symmetry.space_group_name_H-M   'P 1'
#
loop_
_entity.id
_entity.type
_entity.pdbx_description
1 polymer ?
#
loop_
_entity_poly.entity_id
_entity_poly.type
_entity_poly.pdbx_seq_one_letter_code
_entity_poly.pdbx_strand_id
1 'polypeptide(L)' 'AVLGFSQEYRAEKAMAALKKLAAASATVLRGATATAMPAAGLVPGDVVILQAGDV' A
#
# COMPACT_ATOMS: atom_id res chain seq x y z
N ALA A 1 6.98 -34.96 -4.51
CA ALA A 1 6.43 -33.65 -4.89
C ALA A 1 6.63 -32.67 -3.73
N VAL A 2 7.70 -31.86 -3.76
CA VAL A 2 8.03 -30.87 -2.69
C VAL A 2 8.33 -29.48 -3.30
N LEU A 3 8.60 -29.42 -4.61
CA LEU A 3 8.93 -28.21 -5.37
C LEU A 3 7.76 -27.23 -5.58
N GLY A 4 6.50 -27.70 -5.50
CA GLY A 4 5.32 -26.83 -5.61
C GLY A 4 5.05 -26.03 -4.34
N PHE A 5 5.09 -26.73 -3.20
CA PHE A 5 4.70 -26.17 -1.89
C PHE A 5 5.57 -24.98 -1.45
N SER A 6 6.87 -24.98 -1.78
CA SER A 6 7.75 -23.87 -1.41
C SER A 6 7.60 -22.65 -2.34
N GLN A 7 7.21 -22.83 -3.60
CA GLN A 7 6.92 -21.75 -4.53
C GLN A 7 5.60 -21.07 -4.17
N GLU A 8 4.56 -21.85 -3.86
CA GLU A 8 3.26 -21.33 -3.41
C GLU A 8 3.38 -20.58 -2.09
N TYR A 9 4.10 -21.14 -1.10
CA TYR A 9 4.33 -20.45 0.18
C TYR A 9 5.12 -19.14 0.03
N ARG A 10 6.12 -19.10 -0.86
CA ARG A 10 6.86 -17.87 -1.17
C ARG A 10 5.98 -16.83 -1.85
N ALA A 11 5.10 -17.26 -2.76
CA ALA A 11 4.16 -16.37 -3.44
C ALA A 11 3.14 -15.76 -2.46
N GLU A 12 2.55 -16.56 -1.57
CA GLU A 12 1.67 -16.05 -0.49
C GLU A 12 2.38 -15.03 0.39
N LYS A 13 3.62 -15.31 0.80
CA LYS A 13 4.40 -14.40 1.65
C LYS A 13 4.73 -13.08 0.94
N ALA A 14 5.03 -13.14 -0.36
CA ALA A 14 5.25 -11.94 -1.17
C ALA A 14 3.96 -11.11 -1.31
N MET A 15 2.82 -11.75 -1.56
CA MET A 15 1.52 -11.08 -1.61
C MET A 15 1.14 -10.46 -0.26
N ALA A 16 1.41 -11.14 0.85
CA ALA A 16 1.20 -10.60 2.19
C ALA A 16 2.07 -9.38 2.50
N ALA A 17 3.34 -9.40 2.07
CA ALA A 17 4.25 -8.25 2.22
C ALA A 17 3.77 -7.04 1.40
N LEU A 18 3.32 -7.27 0.16
CA LEU A 18 2.72 -6.22 -0.67
C LEU A 18 1.44 -5.66 -0.06
N LYS A 19 0.56 -6.51 0.48
CA LYS A 19 -0.63 -6.06 1.22
C LYS A 19 -0.27 -5.21 2.45
N LYS A 20 0.82 -5.54 3.13
CA LYS A 20 1.30 -4.78 4.30
C LYS A 20 1.85 -3.41 3.91
N LEU A 21 2.51 -3.30 2.75
CA LEU A 21 2.93 -2.01 2.17
C LEU A 21 1.72 -1.18 1.71
N ALA A 22 0.73 -1.82 1.10
CA ALA A 22 -0.54 -1.21 0.70
C ALA A 22 -1.38 -0.69 1.89
N ALA A 23 -1.10 -1.15 3.11
CA ALA A 23 -1.73 -0.67 4.33
C ALA A 23 -1.13 0.64 4.87
N ALA A 24 -0.07 1.17 4.24
CA ALA A 24 0.38 2.53 4.50
C ALA A 24 -0.79 3.49 4.26
N SER A 25 -1.02 4.42 5.19
CA SER A 25 -2.03 5.46 5.04
C SER A 25 -1.35 6.71 4.49
N ALA A 26 -1.95 7.32 3.47
CA ALA A 26 -1.52 8.59 2.91
C ALA A 26 -2.60 9.65 3.20
N THR A 27 -2.16 10.87 3.49
CA THR A 27 -3.07 12.02 3.59
C THR A 27 -3.15 12.68 2.22
N VAL A 28 -4.34 12.80 1.67
CA VAL A 28 -4.57 13.44 0.37
C VAL A 28 -5.51 14.63 0.49
N LEU A 29 -5.33 15.63 -0.37
CA LEU A 29 -6.24 16.76 -0.51
C LEU A 29 -7.24 16.45 -1.63
N ARG A 30 -8.49 16.10 -1.26
CA ARG A 30 -9.60 15.90 -2.19
C ARG A 30 -10.75 16.83 -1.83
N GLY A 31 -11.30 17.53 -2.83
CA GLY A 31 -12.42 18.47 -2.59
C GLY A 31 -12.09 19.56 -1.57
N ALA A 32 -10.85 20.09 -1.62
CA ALA A 32 -10.30 21.06 -0.67
C ALA A 32 -10.21 20.60 0.81
N THR A 33 -10.40 19.31 1.08
CA THR A 33 -10.31 18.74 2.44
C THR A 33 -9.20 17.70 2.51
N ALA A 34 -8.37 17.80 3.56
CA ALA A 34 -7.33 16.80 3.83
C ALA A 34 -7.99 15.54 4.43
N THR A 35 -7.80 14.40 3.77
CA THR A 35 -8.38 13.12 4.17
C THR A 35 -7.30 12.05 4.19
N ALA A 36 -7.20 11.32 5.31
CA ALA A 36 -6.33 10.15 5.41
C ALA A 36 -7.02 8.95 4.78
N MET A 37 -6.34 8.26 3.87
CA MET A 37 -6.84 7.04 3.23
C MET A 37 -5.72 6.02 2.96
N PRO A 38 -6.05 4.74 2.77
CA PRO A 38 -5.05 3.75 2.38
C PRO A 38 -4.36 4.14 1.08
N ALA A 39 -3.03 4.04 1.04
CA ALA A 39 -2.22 4.34 -0.12
C ALA A 39 -2.60 3.47 -1.33
N ALA A 40 -3.14 2.27 -1.09
CA ALA A 40 -3.70 1.42 -2.13
C ALA A 40 -4.88 2.03 -2.91
N GLY A 41 -5.54 3.06 -2.35
CA GLY A 41 -6.63 3.79 -2.99
C GLY A 41 -6.18 5.06 -3.74
N LEU A 42 -4.88 5.35 -3.80
CA LEU A 42 -4.32 6.49 -4.53
C LEU A 42 -4.45 6.28 -6.05
N VAL A 43 -4.79 7.35 -6.75
CA VAL A 43 -4.85 7.38 -8.22
C VAL A 43 -4.05 8.56 -8.77
N PRO A 44 -3.54 8.47 -10.02
CA PRO A 44 -2.91 9.61 -10.66
C PRO A 44 -3.85 10.82 -10.68
N GLY A 45 -3.39 11.95 -10.16
CA GLY A 45 -4.18 13.17 -9.98
C GLY A 45 -4.48 13.53 -8.53
N ASP A 46 -4.25 12.61 -7.58
CA ASP A 46 -4.31 12.93 -6.16
C ASP A 46 -3.15 13.84 -5.73
N VAL A 47 -3.44 14.80 -4.84
CA VAL A 47 -2.44 15.64 -4.19
C VAL A 47 -2.17 15.06 -2.81
N VAL A 48 -0.98 14.46 -2.64
CA VAL A 48 -0.55 13.86 -1.37
C VAL A 48 0.11 14.92 -0.50
N ILE A 49 -0.27 14.97 0.77
CA ILE A 49 0.37 15.79 1.81
C ILE A 49 1.41 14.90 2.50
N LEU A 50 2.69 15.24 2.32
CA LEU A 50 3.80 14.54 2.95
C LEU A 50 4.33 15.37 4.11
N GLN A 51 4.41 14.78 5.28
CA GLN A 51 5.10 15.34 6.43
C GLN A 51 6.51 14.74 6.54
N ALA A 52 7.43 15.49 7.16
CA ALA A 52 8.77 15.00 7.39
C ALA A 52 8.73 13.77 8.32
N GLY A 53 9.07 12.60 7.78
CA GLY A 53 9.03 11.32 8.50
C GLY A 53 8.02 10.30 7.95
N ASP A 54 7.17 10.69 6.99
CA ASP A 54 6.28 9.76 6.29
C ASP A 54 7.08 8.83 5.35
N VAL A 55 6.69 7.55 5.30
CA VAL A 55 7.34 6.47 4.52
C VAL A 55 6.35 5.75 3.63
#